data_AF-A0A259IT86-F1
#
_entry.id   AF-A0A259IT86-F1
#
_cell.length_a   1.000
_cell.length_b   1.000
_cell.length_c   1.000
_cell.angle_alpha   90.00
_cell.angle_beta   90.00
_cell.angle_gamma   90.00
#
_symmetry.space_group_name_H-M   'P 1'
#
loop_
_entity.id
_entity.type
_entity.pdbx_description
1 polymer ?
#
loop_
_entity_poly.entity_id
_entity_poly.type
_entity_poly.pdbx_seq_one_letter_code
_entity_poly.pdbx_strand_id
1 'polypeptide(L)'
;MAPGPNMMMIAGIGQWVAGPMGALVVVLAFFLPTGILALYVGRLWKRLDHWPWRDSIQRGLAPVSIGLLLAGAISIGKGTITGWNSAMITASVCGIILATRMNPIPLIGASAVLGYLLFK
;
A
#
# COMPACT_ATOMS: atom_id res chain seq x y z
N MET A 1 4.59 3.48 -3.63
CA MET A 1 3.50 2.48 -3.71
C MET A 1 2.93 2.56 -5.10
N ALA A 2 3.27 1.61 -5.96
CA ALA A 2 2.62 1.51 -7.26
C ALA A 2 1.12 1.28 -6.99
N PRO A 3 0.23 2.13 -7.51
CA PRO A 3 -1.20 1.89 -7.41
C PRO A 3 -1.48 0.49 -7.96
N GLY A 4 -2.34 -0.30 -7.31
CA GLY A 4 -2.65 -1.65 -7.79
C GLY A 4 -3.06 -1.65 -9.27
N PRO A 5 -3.02 -2.80 -9.97
CA PRO A 5 -3.34 -2.91 -11.40
C PRO A 5 -4.60 -2.13 -11.81
N ASN A 6 -5.58 -2.08 -10.91
CA ASN A 6 -6.83 -1.35 -11.06
C ASN A 6 -6.67 0.19 -11.20
N MET A 7 -5.78 0.82 -10.44
CA MET A 7 -5.51 2.26 -10.53
C MET A 7 -4.62 2.62 -11.74
N MET A 8 -3.65 1.77 -12.10
CA MET A 8 -2.90 1.97 -13.35
C MET A 8 -3.79 1.85 -14.58
N MET A 9 -4.78 0.94 -14.56
CA MET A 9 -5.76 0.78 -15.62
C MET A 9 -6.59 2.07 -15.83
N ILE A 10 -7.01 2.72 -14.76
CA ILE A 10 -7.78 3.97 -14.82
C ILE A 10 -6.96 5.12 -15.43
N ALA A 11 -5.68 5.26 -15.07
CA ALA A 11 -4.79 6.22 -15.71
C ALA A 11 -4.51 5.89 -17.18
N GLY A 12 -4.42 4.60 -17.51
CA GLY A 12 -4.29 4.11 -18.89
C GLY A 12 -5.52 4.39 -19.75
N ILE A 13 -6.73 4.23 -19.20
CA ILE A 13 -7.99 4.61 -19.86
C ILE A 13 -8.03 6.13 -20.08
N GLY A 14 -7.65 6.92 -19.08
CA GLY A 14 -7.57 8.39 -19.21
C GLY A 14 -6.59 8.84 -20.30
N GLN A 15 -5.43 8.19 -20.40
CA GLN A 15 -4.47 8.39 -21.49
C GLN A 15 -5.04 8.04 -22.86
N TRP A 16 -5.76 6.92 -22.97
CA TRP A 16 -6.37 6.49 -24.22
C TRP A 16 -7.48 7.41 -24.71
N VAL A 17 -8.26 7.99 -23.80
CA VAL A 17 -9.42 8.83 -24.15
C VAL A 17 -9.00 10.27 -24.52
N ALA A 18 -8.06 10.87 -23.79
CA ALA A 18 -7.70 12.29 -23.97
C ALA A 18 -6.20 12.59 -23.76
N GLY A 19 -5.33 11.58 -23.91
CA GLY A 19 -3.90 11.75 -23.81
C GLY A 19 -3.41 12.17 -22.40
N PRO A 20 -2.31 12.92 -22.27
CA PRO A 20 -1.75 13.32 -20.97
C PRO A 20 -2.72 14.14 -20.11
N MET A 21 -3.61 14.93 -20.72
CA MET A 21 -4.62 15.69 -19.99
C MET A 21 -5.73 14.78 -19.44
N GLY A 22 -6.14 13.74 -20.17
CA GLY A 22 -7.12 12.76 -19.68
C GLY A 22 -6.64 11.99 -18.45
N ALA A 23 -5.36 11.63 -18.39
CA ALA A 23 -4.76 11.04 -17.18
C ALA A 23 -4.87 11.98 -15.97
N LEU A 24 -4.58 13.27 -16.13
CA LEU A 24 -4.65 14.25 -15.04
C LEU A 24 -6.08 14.44 -14.52
N VAL A 25 -7.06 14.54 -15.44
CA VAL A 25 -8.47 14.72 -15.06
C VAL A 25 -8.98 13.51 -14.30
N VAL A 26 -8.64 12.30 -14.74
CA VAL A 26 -9.07 11.06 -14.09
C VAL A 26 -8.44 10.91 -12.70
N VAL A 27 -7.15 11.22 -12.56
CA VAL A 27 -6.48 11.25 -11.26
C VAL A 27 -7.18 12.26 -10.35
N LEU A 28 -7.39 13.50 -10.81
CA LEU A 28 -8.08 14.53 -10.03
C LEU A 28 -9.49 14.09 -9.65
N ALA A 29 -10.28 13.53 -10.56
CA ALA A 29 -11.63 13.06 -10.30
C ALA A 29 -11.70 11.93 -9.28
N PHE A 30 -10.65 11.10 -9.15
CA PHE A 30 -10.57 10.04 -8.16
C PHE A 30 -10.08 10.54 -6.79
N PHE A 31 -9.10 11.45 -6.80
CA PHE A 31 -8.48 11.98 -5.58
C PHE A 31 -9.27 13.11 -4.94
N LEU A 32 -10.02 13.92 -5.70
CA LEU A 32 -10.87 14.98 -5.14
C LEU A 32 -11.93 14.45 -4.17
N PRO A 33 -12.82 13.52 -4.56
CA PRO A 33 -13.91 13.09 -3.68
C PRO A 33 -13.38 12.38 -2.44
N THR A 34 -12.33 11.57 -2.60
CA THR A 34 -11.66 10.87 -1.49
C THR A 34 -10.95 11.84 -0.55
N GLY A 35 -10.26 12.85 -1.08
CA GLY A 35 -9.62 13.91 -0.30
C GLY A 35 -10.63 14.75 0.48
N ILE A 36 -11.75 15.13 -0.13
CA ILE A 36 -12.84 15.86 0.52
C ILE A 36 -13.44 15.02 1.65
N LEU A 37 -13.71 13.73 1.40
CA LEU A 37 -14.23 12.82 2.43
C LEU A 37 -13.25 12.69 3.60
N ALA A 38 -11.96 12.49 3.32
CA ALA A 38 -10.93 12.36 4.35
C ALA A 38 -10.81 13.63 5.21
N LEU A 39 -10.86 14.81 4.59
CA LEU A 39 -10.88 16.08 5.31
C LEU A 39 -12.12 16.25 6.17
N TYR A 40 -13.29 15.86 5.65
CA TYR A 40 -14.55 15.95 6.37
C TYR A 40 -14.57 15.01 7.59
N VAL A 41 -14.16 13.76 7.41
CA VAL A 41 -14.00 12.77 8.49
C VAL A 41 -12.98 13.26 9.51
N GLY A 42 -11.83 13.80 9.07
CA GLY A 42 -10.81 14.34 9.96
C GLY A 42 -11.30 15.53 10.79
N ARG A 43 -12.09 16.43 10.20
CA ARG A 43 -12.75 17.54 10.93
C ARG A 43 -13.79 17.03 11.90
N LEU A 44 -14.61 16.06 11.51
CA LEU A 44 -15.60 15.44 12.39
C LEU A 44 -14.91 14.76 13.59
N TRP A 45 -13.81 14.06 13.33
CA TRP A 45 -12.99 13.40 14.34
C TRP A 45 -12.37 14.40 15.33
N LYS A 46 -11.90 15.56 14.87
CA LYS A 46 -11.45 16.67 15.73
C LYS A 46 -12.60 17.34 16.50
N ARG A 47 -13.82 17.33 15.98
CA ARG A 47 -14.99 17.87 16.68
C ARG A 47 -15.49 16.93 17.78
N LEU A 48 -15.23 15.63 17.63
CA LEU A 48 -15.53 14.56 18.59
C LEU A 48 -14.40 14.33 19.62
N ASP A 49 -13.42 15.25 19.72
CA ASP A 49 -12.21 15.06 20.56
C ASP A 49 -12.53 14.87 22.06
N HIS A 50 -13.67 15.36 22.53
CA HIS A 50 -14.12 15.23 23.92
C HIS A 50 -14.77 13.86 24.26
N TRP A 51 -14.84 12.92 23.32
CA TRP A 51 -15.48 11.62 23.56
C TRP A 51 -14.52 10.56 24.12
N PRO A 52 -14.85 9.91 25.24
CA PRO A 52 -13.98 8.92 25.91
C PRO A 52 -13.76 7.62 25.11
N TRP A 53 -14.54 7.38 24.05
CA TRP A 53 -14.45 6.18 23.21
C TRP A 53 -13.34 6.25 22.14
N ARG A 54 -12.71 7.42 21.96
CA ARG A 54 -11.70 7.67 20.91
C ARG A 54 -10.46 6.79 21.09
N ASP A 55 -9.99 6.63 22.32
CA ASP A 55 -8.82 5.79 22.64
C ASP A 55 -9.11 4.32 22.36
N SER A 56 -10.31 3.83 22.72
CA SER A 56 -10.75 2.46 22.42
C SER A 56 -10.83 2.20 20.91
N ILE A 57 -11.37 3.14 20.12
CA ILE A 57 -11.45 2.99 18.66
C ILE A 57 -10.05 3.06 18.03
N GLN A 58 -9.18 3.95 18.50
CA GLN A 58 -7.82 4.07 18.00
C GLN A 58 -6.99 2.81 18.28
N ARG A 59 -7.16 2.21 19.46
CA ARG A 59 -6.58 0.92 19.82
C ARG A 59 -7.14 -0.23 18.97
N GLY A 60 -8.41 -0.17 18.57
CA GLY A 60 -9.01 -1.12 17.64
C GLY A 60 -8.56 -0.94 16.18
N LEU A 61 -8.31 0.29 15.74
CA LEU A 61 -7.87 0.59 14.37
C LEU A 61 -6.43 0.17 14.10
N ALA A 62 -5.56 0.18 15.12
CA ALA A 62 -4.17 -0.25 14.99
C ALA A 62 -4.04 -1.72 14.49
N PRO A 63 -4.64 -2.74 15.15
CA PRO A 63 -4.58 -4.11 14.68
C PRO A 63 -5.33 -4.32 13.36
N VAL A 64 -6.44 -3.60 13.12
CA VAL A 64 -7.15 -3.66 11.84
C VAL A 64 -6.27 -3.19 10.69
N SER A 65 -5.55 -2.09 10.89
CA SER A 65 -4.63 -1.55 9.89
C SER A 65 -3.48 -2.53 9.62
N ILE A 66 -2.93 -3.15 10.67
CA ILE A 66 -1.88 -4.18 10.54
C ILE A 66 -2.41 -5.40 9.78
N GLY A 67 -3.62 -5.87 10.11
CA GLY A 67 -4.26 -7.00 9.44
C GLY A 67 -4.55 -6.73 7.97
N LEU A 68 -5.02 -5.52 7.63
CA LEU A 68 -5.28 -5.11 6.26
C LEU A 68 -3.99 -4.99 5.44
N LEU A 69 -2.93 -4.43 6.04
CA LEU A 69 -1.60 -4.36 5.44
C LEU A 69 -1.05 -5.77 5.16
N LEU A 70 -1.17 -6.68 6.13
CA LEU A 70 -0.79 -8.09 5.97
C LEU A 70 -1.58 -8.77 4.86
N ALA A 71 -2.90 -8.59 4.81
CA ALA A 71 -3.75 -9.15 3.77
C ALA A 71 -3.35 -8.63 2.37
N GLY A 72 -3.06 -7.34 2.25
CA GLY A 72 -2.55 -6.74 1.01
C GLY A 72 -1.19 -7.32 0.61
N ALA A 73 -0.27 -7.45 1.57
CA ALA A 73 1.05 -8.06 1.33
C ALA A 73 0.92 -9.52 0.87
N ILE A 74 0.04 -10.31 1.50
CA ILE A 74 -0.23 -11.70 1.11
C ILE A 74 -0.85 -11.75 -0.30
N SER A 75 -1.77 -10.84 -0.62
CA SER A 75 -2.41 -10.80 -1.94
C SER A 75 -1.39 -10.52 -3.05
N ILE A 76 -0.47 -9.58 -2.83
CA ILE A 76 0.62 -9.28 -3.77
C ILE A 76 1.62 -10.46 -3.82
N GLY A 77 1.97 -11.02 -2.67
CA GLY A 77 2.88 -12.16 -2.55
C GLY A 77 2.39 -13.38 -3.33
N LYS A 78 1.09 -13.71 -3.26
CA LYS A 78 0.50 -14.81 -4.03
C LYS A 78 0.65 -14.65 -5.55
N GLY A 79 0.62 -13.41 -6.06
CA GLY A 79 0.86 -13.15 -7.49
C GLY A 79 2.34 -13.17 -7.88
N THR A 80 3.24 -12.99 -6.92
CA THR A 80 4.70 -12.85 -7.15
C THR A 80 5.47 -14.15 -6.87
N ILE A 81 4.97 -14.99 -5.97
CA ILE A 81 5.58 -16.26 -5.56
C ILE A 81 5.11 -17.35 -6.54
N THR A 82 5.73 -17.39 -7.71
CA THR A 82 5.44 -18.40 -8.74
C THR A 82 6.41 -19.60 -8.70
N GLY A 83 7.50 -19.52 -7.92
CA GLY A 83 8.51 -20.58 -7.82
C GLY A 83 9.21 -20.67 -6.45
N TRP A 84 9.94 -21.78 -6.25
CA TRP A 84 10.66 -22.10 -5.01
C TRP A 84 11.67 -21.01 -4.62
N ASN A 85 12.34 -20.41 -5.61
CA ASN A 85 13.30 -19.33 -5.40
C ASN A 85 12.65 -18.05 -4.84
N SER A 86 11.47 -17.64 -5.34
CA SER A 86 10.73 -16.49 -4.80
C SER A 86 10.28 -16.72 -3.35
N ALA A 87 9.91 -17.96 -3.02
CA ALA A 87 9.53 -18.33 -1.66
C ALA A 87 10.72 -18.22 -0.69
N MET A 88 11.91 -18.68 -1.08
CA MET A 88 13.12 -18.58 -0.25
C MET A 88 13.55 -17.12 -0.04
N ILE A 89 13.48 -16.27 -1.06
CA ILE A 89 13.81 -14.83 -0.93
C ILE A 89 12.81 -14.16 0.01
N THR A 90 11.51 -14.43 -0.16
CA THR A 90 10.45 -13.88 0.70
C THR A 90 10.65 -14.30 2.15
N ALA A 91 10.89 -15.59 2.41
CA ALA A 91 11.13 -16.10 3.77
C ALA A 91 12.39 -15.50 4.40
N SER A 92 13.46 -15.36 3.62
CA SER A 92 14.72 -14.78 4.10
C SER A 92 14.56 -13.29 4.46
N VAL A 93 13.93 -12.50 3.61
CA VAL A 93 13.66 -11.07 3.86
C VAL A 93 12.71 -10.91 5.05
N CYS A 94 11.65 -11.72 5.11
CA CYS A 94 10.70 -11.68 6.23
C CYS A 94 11.40 -12.02 7.56
N GLY A 95 12.26 -13.05 7.58
CA GLY A 95 13.07 -13.42 8.73
C GLY A 95 14.05 -12.32 9.16
N ILE A 96 14.70 -11.65 8.21
CA ILE A 96 15.65 -10.57 8.53
C ILE A 96 14.93 -9.31 9.06
N ILE A 97 13.75 -8.98 8.54
CA ILE A 97 12.92 -7.87 9.08
C ILE A 97 12.47 -8.16 10.50
N LEU A 98 12.07 -9.41 10.80
CA LEU A 98 11.65 -9.82 12.13
C LEU A 98 12.83 -9.88 13.12
N ALA A 99 14.02 -10.26 12.66
CA ALA A 99 15.21 -10.37 13.49
C ALA A 99 15.93 -9.02 13.72
N THR A 100 15.77 -8.05 12.81
CA THR A 100 16.53 -6.79 12.85
C THR A 100 15.60 -5.59 13.01
N ARG A 101 15.71 -4.87 14.13
CA ARG A 101 15.11 -3.54 14.37
C ARG A 101 15.72 -2.42 13.49
N MET A 102 16.41 -2.77 12.40
CA MET A 102 17.13 -1.84 11.53
C MET A 102 16.20 -1.27 10.46
N ASN A 103 16.50 -0.05 9.99
CA ASN A 103 15.73 0.69 9.01
C ASN A 103 15.40 -0.20 7.77
N PRO A 104 14.13 -0.36 7.37
CA PRO A 104 13.72 -1.28 6.29
C PRO A 104 14.18 -0.86 4.89
N ILE A 105 14.64 0.39 4.72
CA ILE A 105 15.08 0.97 3.45
C ILE A 105 16.22 0.17 2.76
N PRO A 106 17.37 -0.10 3.41
CA PRO A 106 18.45 -0.90 2.80
C PRO A 106 18.02 -2.34 2.48
N LEU A 107 17.10 -2.91 3.26
CA LEU A 107 16.69 -4.31 3.08
C LEU A 107 15.81 -4.48 1.84
N ILE A 108 14.93 -3.51 1.57
CA ILE A 108 14.13 -3.46 0.35
C ILE A 108 15.05 -3.38 -0.88
N GLY A 109 16.09 -2.54 -0.82
CA GLY A 109 17.08 -2.41 -1.90
C GLY A 109 17.82 -3.71 -2.21
N ALA A 110 18.32 -4.42 -1.20
CA ALA A 110 19.02 -5.69 -1.38
C ALA A 110 18.11 -6.79 -1.96
N SER A 111 16.86 -6.87 -1.50
CA SER A 111 15.89 -7.84 -2.00
C SER A 111 15.50 -7.60 -3.47
N ALA A 112 15.42 -6.34 -3.90
CA ALA A 112 15.15 -5.97 -5.29
C ALA A 112 16.30 -6.38 -6.22
N VAL A 113 17.55 -6.16 -5.81
CA VAL A 113 18.75 -6.56 -6.58
C VAL A 113 18.85 -8.08 -6.70
N LEU A 114 18.63 -8.80 -5.59
CA LEU A 114 18.62 -10.26 -5.58
C LEU A 114 17.48 -10.83 -6.44
N GLY A 115 16.28 -10.25 -6.36
CA GLY A 115 15.15 -10.63 -7.19
C GLY A 115 15.43 -10.44 -8.69
N TYR A 116 16.03 -9.32 -9.07
CA TYR A 116 16.39 -9.03 -10.47
C TYR A 116 17.45 -9.99 -11.03
N LEU A 117 18.44 -10.38 -10.21
CA LEU A 117 19.49 -11.31 -10.63
C LEU A 117 18.98 -12.76 -10.77
N LEU A 118 17.96 -13.15 -9.99
CA LEU A 118 17.39 -14.49 -10.01
C LEU A 118 16.26 -14.68 -11.05
N PHE A 119 15.59 -13.60 -11.48
CA PHE A 119 14.50 -13.62 -12.48
C PHE A 119 14.91 -13.12 -13.87
N LYS A 120 16.22 -13.08 -14.17
CA LYS A 120 16.72 -12.84 -15.52
C LYS A 120 16.54 -14.07 -16.41
#